data_AF-A0A0Q7BEN0-F1
#
_entry.id   AF-A0A0Q7BEN0-F1
#
_cell.length_a   1.000
_cell.length_b   1.000
_cell.length_c   1.000
_cell.angle_alpha   90.00
_cell.angle_beta   90.00
_cell.angle_gamma   90.00
#
_symmetry.space_group_name_H-M   'P 1'
#
loop_
_entity.id
_entity.type
_entity.pdbx_description
1 polymer ?
#
loop_
_entity_poly.entity_id
_entity_poly.type
_entity_poly.pdbx_seq_one_letter_code
_entity_poly.pdbx_strand_id
1 'polypeptide(L)'
;MPAIVGLHSDPVTSPASDGLVLRDGPPLPLLSHFRLAAFDMDSTLISIECIDEIAALAGKGEQVAAITEAAMRGEITDFKDSLRRRLAILAGVPAGVLDRVLAERLAFNPGARELCAALKAAGLKLVLVSGGFTFFTRFVAAELGMDFVRSNELEIADGALTGRVVMQDWGDICDGEQKRLMLLQCCGQVGCTPDQSIAVGDGANDLPMMGAAGLSVAYRAKPKVREQARIAINDGGLDRLLELVRP
;
A
#
# COMPACT_ATOMS: atom_id res chain seq x y z
N MET A 1 29.58 23.05 -42.15
CA MET A 1 29.43 22.08 -41.04
C MET A 1 28.71 22.79 -39.90
N PRO A 2 27.45 22.45 -39.57
CA PRO A 2 26.80 23.00 -38.40
C PRO A 2 27.12 22.13 -37.18
N ALA A 3 27.47 22.78 -36.08
CA ALA A 3 27.81 22.16 -34.81
C ALA A 3 26.57 21.55 -34.15
N ILE A 4 26.72 20.31 -33.69
CA ILE A 4 25.74 19.58 -32.87
C ILE A 4 25.87 20.14 -31.45
N VAL A 5 24.87 20.91 -31.00
CA VAL A 5 24.74 21.31 -29.59
C VAL A 5 24.05 20.17 -28.87
N GLY A 6 24.79 19.48 -28.01
CA GLY A 6 24.30 18.36 -27.21
C GLY A 6 23.23 18.82 -26.21
N LEU A 7 22.05 18.20 -26.28
CA LEU A 7 21.01 18.25 -25.26
C LEU A 7 21.55 17.57 -23.99
N HIS A 8 22.06 18.37 -23.06
CA HIS A 8 22.18 17.93 -21.67
C HIS A 8 20.80 18.08 -21.06
N SER A 9 20.16 16.95 -20.74
CA SER A 9 18.98 16.91 -19.90
C SER A 9 19.44 17.15 -18.46
N ASP A 10 19.22 18.35 -17.94
CA ASP A 10 19.49 18.69 -16.56
C ASP A 10 18.65 17.82 -15.61
N PRO A 11 19.21 17.35 -14.48
CA PRO A 11 18.43 16.66 -13.46
C PRO A 11 17.40 17.61 -12.83
N VAL A 12 16.15 17.17 -12.78
CA VAL A 12 15.03 17.93 -12.22
C VAL A 12 15.19 18.06 -10.71
N THR A 13 15.59 19.24 -10.25
CA THR A 13 15.41 19.69 -8.85
C THR A 13 14.20 20.63 -8.79
N SER A 14 12.99 20.07 -8.93
CA SER A 14 11.77 20.84 -8.67
C SER A 14 11.64 21.07 -7.17
N PRO A 15 11.40 22.31 -6.69
CA PRO A 15 11.07 22.53 -5.29
C PRO A 15 9.75 21.83 -5.00
N ALA A 16 9.77 20.95 -4.01
CA ALA A 16 8.62 20.40 -3.32
C ALA A 16 7.52 21.48 -3.16
N SER A 17 6.36 21.28 -3.79
CA SER A 17 5.16 22.10 -3.56
C SER A 17 4.60 21.78 -2.18
N ASP A 18 3.75 22.65 -1.59
CA ASP A 18 3.20 22.42 -0.25
C ASP A 18 2.66 20.99 -0.10
N GLY A 19 3.17 20.29 0.91
CA GLY A 19 2.80 18.90 1.20
C GLY A 19 3.41 17.81 0.31
N LEU A 20 4.18 18.11 -0.74
CA LEU A 20 4.86 17.11 -1.58
C LEU A 20 6.38 17.21 -1.42
N VAL A 21 6.98 16.32 -0.63
CA VAL A 21 8.39 16.37 -0.26
C VAL A 21 9.21 15.38 -1.09
N LEU A 22 10.29 15.85 -1.72
CA LEU A 22 11.35 15.02 -2.31
C LEU A 22 12.61 15.15 -1.45
N ARG A 23 13.16 14.02 -0.99
CA ARG A 23 14.41 14.01 -0.22
C ARG A 23 15.66 14.00 -1.10
N ASP A 24 16.74 14.53 -0.55
CA ASP A 24 18.05 14.59 -1.20
C ASP A 24 18.57 13.22 -1.64
N GLY A 25 19.23 13.18 -2.81
CA GLY A 25 19.95 12.03 -3.37
C GLY A 25 19.94 12.09 -4.91
N PRO A 26 20.02 10.96 -5.63
CA PRO A 26 20.12 11.00 -7.09
C PRO A 26 18.87 11.60 -7.75
N PRO A 27 19.01 12.17 -8.96
CA PRO A 27 17.87 12.64 -9.75
C PRO A 27 16.81 11.55 -9.91
N LEU A 28 15.53 11.91 -9.85
CA LEU A 28 14.46 10.95 -10.07
C LEU A 28 14.48 10.45 -11.53
N PRO A 29 14.40 9.13 -11.76
CA PRO A 29 14.19 8.60 -13.10
C PRO A 29 12.86 9.06 -13.68
N LEU A 30 12.77 9.12 -15.01
CA LEU A 30 11.50 9.27 -15.72
C LEU A 30 10.58 8.08 -15.42
N LEU A 31 9.27 8.27 -15.58
CA LEU A 31 8.30 7.20 -15.33
C LEU A 31 8.58 5.95 -16.17
N SER A 32 9.05 6.13 -17.40
CA SER A 32 9.43 5.06 -18.34
C SER A 32 10.59 4.17 -17.87
N HIS A 33 11.35 4.57 -16.85
CA HIS A 33 12.36 3.72 -16.22
C HIS A 33 11.73 2.56 -15.42
N PHE A 34 10.58 2.84 -14.81
CA PHE A 34 9.89 1.91 -13.92
C PHE A 34 9.05 0.90 -14.71
N ARG A 35 8.87 -0.29 -14.15
CA ARG A 35 8.17 -1.43 -14.76
C ARG A 35 7.07 -1.99 -13.86
N LEU A 36 7.15 -1.68 -12.56
CA LEU A 36 6.26 -2.20 -11.52
C LEU A 36 5.94 -1.09 -10.52
N ALA A 37 4.72 -1.04 -10.02
CA ALA A 37 4.34 -0.22 -8.87
C ALA A 37 3.53 -1.06 -7.88
N ALA A 38 4.03 -1.14 -6.64
CA ALA A 38 3.41 -1.86 -5.54
C ALA A 38 2.78 -0.90 -4.53
N PHE A 39 1.59 -1.23 -4.07
CA PHE A 39 0.77 -0.39 -3.21
C PHE A 39 0.27 -1.17 -2.00
N ASP A 40 0.30 -0.55 -0.82
CA ASP A 40 -0.63 -0.93 0.24
C ASP A 40 -2.08 -0.56 -0.11
N MET A 41 -3.04 -1.20 0.54
CA MET A 41 -4.46 -0.91 0.40
C MET A 41 -4.94 0.06 1.47
N ASP A 42 -5.06 -0.42 2.72
CA ASP A 42 -5.58 0.37 3.86
C ASP A 42 -4.74 1.63 4.06
N SER A 43 -5.39 2.76 4.35
CA SER A 43 -4.77 4.09 4.48
C SER A 43 -3.91 4.60 3.31
N THR A 44 -3.81 3.85 2.21
CA THR A 44 -3.01 4.16 1.02
C THR A 44 -3.87 4.26 -0.23
N LEU A 45 -4.34 3.15 -0.80
CA LEU A 45 -5.27 3.19 -1.94
C LEU A 45 -6.70 3.54 -1.51
N ILE A 46 -7.08 3.15 -0.31
CA ILE A 46 -8.36 3.48 0.33
C ILE A 46 -8.13 4.28 1.61
N SER A 47 -9.11 5.10 1.99
CA SER A 47 -8.99 6.05 3.11
C SER A 47 -9.40 5.46 4.46
N ILE A 48 -9.60 4.14 4.54
CA ILE A 48 -10.07 3.44 5.74
C ILE A 48 -9.08 2.35 6.14
N GLU A 49 -9.22 1.88 7.38
CA GLU A 49 -8.66 0.63 7.88
C GLU A 49 -9.77 -0.42 7.92
N CYS A 50 -9.76 -1.40 7.00
CA CYS A 50 -10.86 -2.36 6.89
C CYS A 50 -11.19 -3.09 8.20
N ILE A 51 -10.20 -3.44 9.01
CA ILE A 51 -10.42 -4.14 10.29
C ILE A 51 -11.15 -3.27 11.32
N ASP A 52 -10.86 -1.97 11.34
CA ASP A 52 -11.48 -1.02 12.28
C ASP A 52 -12.93 -0.76 11.87
N GLU A 53 -13.23 -0.69 10.57
CA GLU A 53 -14.60 -0.56 10.06
C GLU A 53 -15.44 -1.82 10.33
N ILE A 54 -14.87 -3.02 10.17
CA ILE A 54 -15.54 -4.27 10.58
C ILE A 54 -15.86 -4.22 12.08
N ALA A 55 -14.88 -3.84 12.89
CA ALA A 55 -15.04 -3.77 14.34
C ALA A 55 -16.12 -2.75 14.73
N ALA A 56 -16.13 -1.57 14.11
CA ALA A 56 -17.11 -0.53 14.36
C ALA A 56 -18.53 -1.00 14.03
N LEU A 57 -18.75 -1.57 12.84
CA LEU A 57 -20.06 -2.10 12.44
C LEU A 57 -20.51 -3.31 13.30
N ALA A 58 -19.56 -4.04 13.89
CA ALA A 58 -19.83 -5.14 14.81
C ALA A 58 -20.03 -4.70 16.28
N GLY A 59 -19.91 -3.41 16.60
CA GLY A 59 -19.98 -2.91 17.97
C GLY A 59 -18.76 -3.28 18.83
N LYS A 60 -17.64 -3.63 18.20
CA LYS A 60 -16.37 -4.04 18.83
C LYS A 60 -15.22 -3.06 18.59
N GLY A 61 -15.51 -1.87 18.05
CA GLY A 61 -14.52 -0.86 17.65
C GLY A 61 -13.56 -0.47 18.77
N GLU A 62 -14.08 -0.17 19.98
CA GLU A 62 -13.24 0.23 21.12
C GLU A 62 -12.23 -0.86 21.52
N GLN A 63 -12.63 -2.13 21.46
CA GLN A 63 -11.77 -3.25 21.85
C GLN A 63 -10.63 -3.45 20.84
N VAL A 64 -10.93 -3.31 19.54
CA VAL A 64 -9.91 -3.40 18.47
C VAL A 64 -8.97 -2.21 18.53
N ALA A 65 -9.49 -0.99 18.70
CA ALA A 65 -8.71 0.23 18.83
C ALA A 65 -7.72 0.15 20.01
N ALA A 66 -8.13 -0.40 21.16
CA ALA A 66 -7.26 -0.58 22.31
C ALA A 66 -6.00 -1.41 21.98
N ILE A 67 -6.13 -2.44 21.13
CA ILE A 67 -4.99 -3.27 20.69
C ILE A 67 -4.14 -2.51 19.66
N THR A 68 -4.75 -1.80 18.73
CA THR A 68 -4.04 -0.96 17.75
C THR A 68 -3.17 0.07 18.46
N GLU A 69 -3.72 0.74 19.47
CA GLU A 69 -3.01 1.73 20.30
C GLU A 69 -1.87 1.09 21.11
N ALA A 70 -2.07 -0.10 21.67
CA ALA A 70 -1.01 -0.85 22.35
C ALA A 70 0.14 -1.21 21.38
N ALA A 71 -0.18 -1.60 20.15
CA ALA A 71 0.85 -1.85 19.12
C ALA A 71 1.60 -0.57 18.73
N MET A 72 0.90 0.55 18.59
CA MET A 72 1.51 1.85 18.29
C MET A 72 2.40 2.39 19.42
N ARG A 73 2.07 2.09 20.68
CA ARG A 73 2.94 2.37 21.84
C ARG A 73 4.12 1.41 21.98
N GLY A 74 4.21 0.38 21.12
CA GLY A 74 5.27 -0.63 21.18
C GLY A 74 5.09 -1.68 22.27
N GLU A 75 3.92 -1.74 22.92
CA GLU A 75 3.58 -2.80 23.88
C GLU A 75 3.35 -4.14 23.16
N ILE A 76 2.87 -4.07 21.92
CA ILE A 76 2.79 -5.19 20.99
C ILE A 76 3.74 -4.89 19.82
N THR A 77 4.89 -5.55 19.81
CA THR A 77 5.96 -5.29 18.83
C THR A 77 5.83 -6.14 17.56
N ASP A 78 5.13 -7.27 17.63
CA ASP A 78 4.88 -8.14 16.49
C ASP A 78 3.55 -7.80 15.80
N PHE A 79 3.63 -7.48 14.50
CA PHE A 79 2.45 -7.20 13.68
C PHE A 79 1.50 -8.40 13.62
N LYS A 80 2.04 -9.63 13.54
CA LYS A 80 1.20 -10.84 13.43
C LYS A 80 0.42 -11.06 14.72
N ASP A 81 1.05 -10.92 15.88
CA ASP A 81 0.37 -10.95 17.18
C ASP A 81 -0.72 -9.87 17.28
N SER A 82 -0.41 -8.61 16.96
CA SER A 82 -1.41 -7.53 16.96
C SER A 82 -2.62 -7.85 16.09
N LEU A 83 -2.40 -8.33 14.86
CA LEU A 83 -3.49 -8.71 13.95
C LEU A 83 -4.30 -9.89 14.49
N ARG A 84 -3.67 -10.95 14.99
CA ARG A 84 -4.38 -12.12 15.56
C ARG A 84 -5.26 -11.73 16.74
N ARG A 85 -4.78 -10.86 17.64
CA ARG A 85 -5.58 -10.41 18.79
C ARG A 85 -6.78 -9.56 18.36
N ARG A 86 -6.62 -8.68 17.37
CA ARG A 86 -7.74 -7.90 16.80
C ARG A 86 -8.76 -8.80 16.11
N LEU A 87 -8.31 -9.80 15.35
CA LEU A 87 -9.19 -10.76 14.70
C LEU A 87 -9.92 -11.64 15.72
N ALA A 88 -9.27 -12.06 16.81
CA ALA A 88 -9.90 -12.86 17.84
C ALA A 88 -11.13 -12.16 18.46
N ILE A 89 -11.09 -10.83 18.61
CA ILE A 89 -12.24 -10.03 19.03
C ILE A 89 -13.41 -10.17 18.04
N LEU A 90 -13.12 -10.27 16.74
CA LEU A 90 -14.12 -10.35 15.68
C LEU A 90 -14.71 -11.76 15.49
N ALA A 91 -14.29 -12.76 16.28
CA ALA A 91 -14.90 -14.08 16.24
C ALA A 91 -16.43 -14.01 16.48
N GLY A 92 -17.18 -14.76 15.69
CA GLY A 92 -18.64 -14.84 15.71
C GLY A 92 -19.37 -13.68 15.03
N VAL A 93 -18.66 -12.68 14.48
CA VAL A 93 -19.29 -11.61 13.71
C VAL A 93 -19.82 -12.18 12.39
N PRO A 94 -21.09 -11.93 12.00
CA PRO A 94 -21.63 -12.41 10.73
C PRO A 94 -20.84 -11.89 9.52
N ALA A 95 -20.54 -12.77 8.56
CA ALA A 95 -19.71 -12.44 7.40
C ALA A 95 -20.32 -11.34 6.51
N GLY A 96 -21.65 -11.17 6.53
CA GLY A 96 -22.33 -10.06 5.83
C GLY A 96 -21.91 -8.66 6.30
N VAL A 97 -21.17 -8.53 7.41
CA VAL A 97 -20.52 -7.26 7.77
C VAL A 97 -19.53 -6.78 6.70
N LEU A 98 -18.88 -7.71 5.99
CA LEU A 98 -17.89 -7.38 4.96
C LEU A 98 -18.54 -6.64 3.78
N ASP A 99 -19.71 -7.11 3.34
CA ASP A 99 -20.51 -6.44 2.32
C ASP A 99 -20.92 -5.03 2.76
N ARG A 100 -21.28 -4.87 4.03
CA ARG A 100 -21.63 -3.56 4.60
C ARG A 100 -20.44 -2.61 4.66
N VAL A 101 -19.26 -3.06 5.08
CA VAL A 101 -18.05 -2.23 5.03
C VAL A 101 -17.76 -1.80 3.60
N LEU A 102 -17.83 -2.74 2.65
CA LEU A 102 -17.59 -2.46 1.24
C LEU A 102 -18.59 -1.42 0.69
N ALA A 103 -19.87 -1.56 0.99
CA ALA A 103 -20.92 -0.69 0.46
C ALA A 103 -21.03 0.68 1.17
N GLU A 104 -20.83 0.71 2.49
CA GLU A 104 -21.12 1.90 3.32
C GLU A 104 -19.86 2.70 3.67
N ARG A 105 -18.66 2.09 3.67
CA ARG A 105 -17.44 2.67 4.27
C ARG A 105 -16.26 2.80 3.32
N LEU A 106 -16.11 1.87 2.37
CA LEU A 106 -14.94 1.87 1.50
C LEU A 106 -14.94 3.10 0.58
N ALA A 107 -13.90 3.91 0.70
CA ALA A 107 -13.65 5.06 -0.16
C ALA A 107 -12.18 5.05 -0.61
N PHE A 108 -11.96 5.38 -1.88
CA PHE A 108 -10.61 5.49 -2.42
C PHE A 108 -9.98 6.81 -2.00
N ASN A 109 -8.68 6.79 -1.73
CA ASN A 109 -7.96 8.04 -1.53
C ASN A 109 -7.95 8.88 -2.81
N PRO A 110 -7.99 10.22 -2.71
CA PRO A 110 -7.92 11.10 -3.87
C PRO A 110 -6.70 10.78 -4.74
N GLY A 111 -6.86 10.77 -6.06
CA GLY A 111 -5.76 10.51 -7.00
C GLY A 111 -5.41 9.03 -7.17
N ALA A 112 -6.00 8.08 -6.41
CA ALA A 112 -5.66 6.66 -6.52
C ALA A 112 -5.97 6.11 -7.93
N ARG A 113 -7.13 6.49 -8.50
CA ARG A 113 -7.56 6.05 -9.84
C ARG A 113 -6.70 6.66 -10.92
N GLU A 114 -6.48 7.96 -10.82
CA GLU A 114 -5.69 8.77 -11.73
C GLU A 114 -4.25 8.26 -11.79
N LEU A 115 -3.63 8.02 -10.63
CA LEU A 115 -2.30 7.45 -10.54
C LEU A 115 -2.26 6.06 -11.18
N CYS A 116 -3.12 5.13 -10.75
CA CYS A 116 -3.10 3.76 -11.28
C CYS A 116 -3.31 3.74 -12.80
N ALA A 117 -4.25 4.54 -13.32
CA ALA A 117 -4.48 4.68 -14.75
C ALA A 117 -3.25 5.21 -15.50
N ALA A 118 -2.60 6.25 -14.98
CA ALA A 118 -1.39 6.81 -15.58
C ALA A 118 -0.22 5.82 -15.59
N LEU A 119 0.00 5.10 -14.49
CA LEU A 119 1.05 4.08 -14.40
C LEU A 119 0.82 2.93 -15.39
N LYS A 120 -0.43 2.47 -15.53
CA LYS A 120 -0.78 1.46 -16.54
C LYS A 120 -0.62 1.98 -17.96
N ALA A 121 -1.00 3.22 -18.23
CA ALA A 121 -0.81 3.84 -19.53
C ALA A 121 0.69 3.95 -19.90
N ALA A 122 1.56 4.14 -18.90
CA ALA A 122 3.01 4.10 -19.05
C ALA A 122 3.59 2.67 -19.14
N GLY A 123 2.76 1.63 -19.08
CA GLY A 123 3.17 0.23 -19.23
C GLY A 123 3.65 -0.45 -17.95
N LEU A 124 3.50 0.17 -16.79
CA LEU A 124 3.83 -0.46 -15.52
C LEU A 124 2.79 -1.52 -15.15
N LYS A 125 3.27 -2.60 -14.53
CA LYS A 125 2.45 -3.58 -13.83
C LYS A 125 2.11 -3.09 -12.42
N LEU A 126 0.88 -3.30 -12.00
CA LEU A 126 0.42 -2.87 -10.67
C LEU A 126 0.30 -4.05 -9.72
N VAL A 127 0.83 -3.89 -8.50
CA VAL A 127 0.76 -4.88 -7.42
C VAL A 127 0.01 -4.26 -6.25
N LEU A 128 -1.02 -4.94 -5.78
CA LEU A 128 -1.65 -4.63 -4.50
C LEU A 128 -1.19 -5.65 -3.46
N VAL A 129 -0.52 -5.18 -2.41
CA VAL A 129 -0.04 -6.04 -1.34
C VAL A 129 -0.35 -5.46 0.03
N SER A 130 -1.19 -6.15 0.79
CA SER A 130 -1.77 -5.59 2.01
C SER A 130 -1.88 -6.58 3.16
N GLY A 131 -1.76 -6.04 4.38
CA GLY A 131 -2.15 -6.75 5.61
C GLY A 131 -3.67 -6.80 5.83
N GLY A 132 -4.44 -6.12 4.98
CA GLY A 132 -5.90 -6.21 4.94
C GLY A 132 -6.40 -7.55 4.36
N PHE A 133 -7.66 -7.57 3.91
CA PHE A 133 -8.36 -8.83 3.62
C PHE A 133 -8.72 -9.04 2.15
N THR A 134 -8.61 -10.28 1.69
CA THR A 134 -8.86 -10.73 0.31
C THR A 134 -10.22 -10.30 -0.24
N PHE A 135 -11.24 -10.22 0.60
CA PHE A 135 -12.55 -9.72 0.22
C PHE A 135 -12.49 -8.29 -0.36
N PHE A 136 -11.81 -7.37 0.32
CA PHE A 136 -11.68 -5.97 -0.11
C PHE A 136 -10.61 -5.80 -1.18
N THR A 137 -9.48 -6.49 -1.07
CA THR A 137 -8.41 -6.37 -2.07
C THR A 137 -8.86 -6.83 -3.45
N ARG A 138 -9.72 -7.85 -3.55
CA ARG A 138 -10.33 -8.26 -4.84
C ARG A 138 -11.16 -7.15 -5.47
N PHE A 139 -11.97 -6.46 -4.67
CA PHE A 139 -12.76 -5.32 -5.15
C PHE A 139 -11.84 -4.16 -5.60
N VAL A 140 -10.91 -3.75 -4.76
CA VAL A 140 -9.94 -2.67 -5.07
C VAL A 140 -9.10 -3.01 -6.30
N ALA A 141 -8.68 -4.27 -6.43
CA ALA A 141 -7.91 -4.76 -7.57
C ALA A 141 -8.69 -4.69 -8.88
N ALA A 142 -9.97 -5.07 -8.88
CA ALA A 142 -10.83 -4.97 -10.05
C ALA A 142 -11.02 -3.49 -10.46
N GLU A 143 -11.30 -2.61 -9.51
CA GLU A 143 -11.54 -1.18 -9.74
C GLU A 143 -10.31 -0.44 -10.28
N LEU A 144 -9.12 -0.76 -9.78
CA LEU A 144 -7.87 -0.09 -10.16
C LEU A 144 -7.06 -0.83 -11.23
N GLY A 145 -7.54 -2.02 -11.64
CA GLY A 145 -6.89 -2.86 -12.64
C GLY A 145 -5.53 -3.40 -12.20
N MET A 146 -5.44 -3.89 -10.96
CA MET A 146 -4.21 -4.50 -10.43
C MET A 146 -3.87 -5.80 -11.16
N ASP A 147 -2.59 -5.99 -11.50
CA ASP A 147 -2.12 -7.20 -12.18
C ASP A 147 -1.81 -8.33 -11.19
N PHE A 148 -1.37 -7.98 -9.98
CA PHE A 148 -1.01 -8.93 -8.92
C PHE A 148 -1.60 -8.51 -7.57
N VAL A 149 -2.02 -9.48 -6.76
CA VAL A 149 -2.63 -9.24 -5.45
C VAL A 149 -2.09 -10.22 -4.41
N ARG A 150 -1.75 -9.73 -3.21
CA ARG A 150 -1.54 -10.55 -2.01
C ARG A 150 -2.18 -9.88 -0.78
N SER A 151 -2.93 -10.66 -0.01
CA SER A 151 -3.55 -10.22 1.23
C SER A 151 -3.94 -11.38 2.13
N ASN A 152 -4.36 -11.08 3.36
CA ASN A 152 -4.84 -12.08 4.29
C ASN A 152 -6.25 -12.56 3.90
N GLU A 153 -6.51 -13.85 4.00
CA GLU A 153 -7.85 -14.39 3.80
C GLU A 153 -8.51 -14.65 5.14
N LEU A 154 -9.64 -13.99 5.42
CA LEU A 154 -10.42 -14.23 6.63
C LEU A 154 -11.01 -15.64 6.58
N GLU A 155 -10.83 -16.39 7.66
CA GLU A 155 -11.50 -17.68 7.80
C GLU A 155 -12.97 -17.44 8.21
N ILE A 156 -13.89 -18.01 7.43
CA ILE A 156 -15.34 -17.93 7.63
C ILE A 156 -15.87 -19.34 7.78
N ALA A 157 -16.63 -19.59 8.84
CA ALA A 157 -17.33 -20.85 9.08
C ALA A 157 -18.76 -20.55 9.51
N ASP A 158 -19.73 -21.33 9.01
CA ASP A 158 -21.15 -21.19 9.35
C ASP A 158 -21.70 -19.77 9.18
N GLY A 159 -21.19 -19.04 8.16
CA GLY A 159 -21.62 -17.67 7.85
C GLY A 159 -21.06 -16.59 8.78
N ALA A 160 -20.08 -16.90 9.64
CA ALA A 160 -19.45 -15.95 10.56
C ALA A 160 -17.92 -15.99 10.52
N LEU A 161 -17.29 -14.88 10.90
CA LEU A 161 -15.85 -14.79 11.06
C LEU A 161 -15.39 -15.70 12.20
N THR A 162 -14.38 -16.53 11.98
CA THR A 162 -13.82 -17.38 13.06
C THR A 162 -12.86 -16.63 13.97
N GLY A 163 -12.47 -15.42 13.58
CA GLY A 163 -11.41 -14.63 14.22
C GLY A 163 -9.99 -15.06 13.86
N ARG A 164 -9.82 -15.79 12.75
CA ARG A 164 -8.53 -16.23 12.22
C ARG A 164 -8.40 -15.89 10.74
N VAL A 165 -7.18 -16.07 10.22
CA VAL A 165 -6.88 -16.05 8.79
C VAL A 165 -6.55 -17.46 8.30
N VAL A 166 -6.84 -17.73 7.03
CA VAL A 166 -6.53 -18.99 6.35
C VAL A 166 -5.03 -19.05 6.03
N MET A 167 -4.41 -20.20 6.31
CA MET A 167 -3.02 -20.48 5.91
C MET A 167 -2.87 -20.52 4.39
N GLN A 168 -1.90 -19.79 3.87
CA GLN A 168 -1.54 -19.74 2.45
C GLN A 168 -0.21 -20.47 2.21
N ASP A 169 0.12 -20.72 0.94
CA ASP A 169 1.39 -21.33 0.54
C ASP A 169 2.62 -20.47 0.90
N TRP A 170 2.45 -19.14 0.96
CA TRP A 170 3.46 -18.18 1.38
C TRP A 170 3.49 -17.92 2.90
N GLY A 171 2.58 -18.51 3.68
CA GLY A 171 2.51 -18.37 5.13
C GLY A 171 1.13 -17.96 5.64
N ASP A 172 1.08 -17.42 6.86
CA ASP A 172 -0.17 -17.12 7.57
C ASP A 172 -0.66 -15.68 7.37
N ILE A 173 0.19 -14.70 7.65
CA ILE A 173 -0.13 -13.27 7.68
C ILE A 173 0.82 -12.52 6.77
N CYS A 174 0.24 -11.71 5.88
CA CYS A 174 0.93 -10.77 5.01
C CYS A 174 1.42 -9.57 5.82
N ASP A 175 2.54 -9.77 6.52
CA ASP A 175 3.28 -8.73 7.22
C ASP A 175 4.22 -7.97 6.26
N GLY A 176 5.05 -7.07 6.82
CA GLY A 176 5.97 -6.27 6.01
C GLY A 176 6.99 -7.08 5.21
N GLU A 177 7.47 -8.20 5.74
CA GLU A 177 8.37 -9.07 4.97
C GLU A 177 7.63 -9.74 3.82
N GLN A 178 6.38 -10.17 4.03
CA GLN A 178 5.56 -10.68 2.92
C GLN A 178 5.25 -9.62 1.86
N LYS A 179 5.10 -8.34 2.24
CA LYS A 179 4.99 -7.25 1.28
C LYS A 179 6.25 -7.11 0.43
N ARG A 180 7.43 -7.16 1.08
CA ARG A 180 8.73 -7.14 0.41
C ARG A 180 8.90 -8.32 -0.55
N LEU A 181 8.61 -9.55 -0.08
CA LEU A 181 8.73 -10.76 -0.89
C LEU A 181 7.80 -10.73 -2.10
N MET A 182 6.57 -10.23 -1.94
CA MET A 182 5.64 -10.08 -3.06
C MET A 182 6.18 -9.13 -4.13
N LEU A 183 6.71 -7.97 -3.74
CA LEU A 183 7.34 -7.03 -4.67
C LEU A 183 8.48 -7.71 -5.46
N LEU A 184 9.38 -8.42 -4.77
CA LEU A 184 10.51 -9.10 -5.42
C LEU A 184 10.06 -10.21 -6.37
N GLN A 185 9.05 -10.98 -5.99
CA GLN A 185 8.48 -12.03 -6.84
C GLN A 185 7.85 -11.43 -8.10
N CYS A 186 7.07 -10.36 -7.96
CA CYS A 186 6.48 -9.66 -9.10
C CYS A 186 7.54 -9.04 -10.02
N CYS A 187 8.61 -8.44 -9.47
CA CYS A 187 9.75 -7.97 -10.28
C CYS A 187 10.34 -9.11 -11.12
N GLY A 188 10.55 -10.29 -10.51
CA GLY A 188 11.02 -11.48 -11.22
C GLY A 188 10.07 -11.95 -12.32
N GLN A 189 8.76 -11.95 -12.06
CA GLN A 189 7.74 -12.34 -13.05
C GLN A 189 7.61 -11.35 -14.22
N VAL A 190 7.78 -10.05 -13.95
CA VAL A 190 7.75 -8.99 -14.97
C VAL A 190 9.07 -8.87 -15.73
N GLY A 191 10.15 -9.43 -15.20
CA GLY A 191 11.49 -9.37 -15.79
C GLY A 191 12.17 -8.02 -15.58
N CYS A 192 11.97 -7.39 -14.41
CA CYS A 192 12.64 -6.15 -14.02
C CYS A 192 13.41 -6.32 -12.70
N THR A 193 14.36 -5.43 -12.43
CA THR A 193 15.02 -5.37 -11.13
C THR A 193 14.17 -4.59 -10.12
N PRO A 194 14.40 -4.77 -8.80
CA PRO A 194 13.70 -3.96 -7.78
C PRO A 194 13.95 -2.45 -7.92
N ASP A 195 15.11 -2.04 -8.45
CA ASP A 195 15.41 -0.63 -8.75
C ASP A 195 14.45 -0.01 -9.79
N GLN A 196 13.81 -0.85 -10.61
CA GLN A 196 12.78 -0.43 -11.57
C GLN A 196 11.36 -0.53 -11.01
N SER A 197 11.20 -0.57 -9.69
CA SER A 197 9.90 -0.62 -9.03
C SER A 197 9.64 0.59 -8.14
N ILE A 198 8.36 0.95 -8.05
CA ILE A 198 7.83 1.96 -7.13
C ILE A 198 7.12 1.22 -5.99
N ALA A 199 7.29 1.67 -4.75
CA ALA A 199 6.54 1.17 -3.59
C ALA A 199 5.85 2.33 -2.87
N VAL A 200 4.54 2.22 -2.65
CA VAL A 200 3.71 3.23 -2.02
C VAL A 200 3.04 2.66 -0.77
N GLY A 201 3.17 3.36 0.35
CA GLY A 201 2.57 2.97 1.63
C GLY A 201 2.52 4.11 2.63
N ASP A 202 1.87 3.89 3.77
CA ASP A 202 1.69 4.89 4.84
C ASP A 202 2.27 4.42 6.19
N GLY A 203 2.43 3.11 6.37
CA GLY A 203 2.67 2.46 7.64
C GLY A 203 4.07 1.87 7.79
N ALA A 204 4.47 1.62 9.05
CA ALA A 204 5.79 1.04 9.33
C ALA A 204 5.92 -0.42 8.81
N ASN A 205 4.79 -1.10 8.61
CA ASN A 205 4.68 -2.39 7.94
C ASN A 205 5.06 -2.32 6.45
N ASP A 206 5.05 -1.14 5.81
CA ASP A 206 5.45 -0.99 4.41
C ASP A 206 6.95 -0.79 4.23
N LEU A 207 7.67 -0.37 5.28
CA LEU A 207 9.09 -0.07 5.22
C LEU A 207 9.95 -1.17 4.59
N PRO A 208 9.73 -2.49 4.85
CA PRO A 208 10.50 -3.53 4.18
C PRO A 208 10.28 -3.57 2.67
N MET A 209 9.04 -3.37 2.20
CA MET A 209 8.72 -3.27 0.76
C MET A 209 9.31 -2.00 0.16
N MET A 210 9.12 -0.86 0.83
CA MET A 210 9.64 0.44 0.41
C MET A 210 11.17 0.46 0.32
N GLY A 211 11.85 -0.20 1.25
CA GLY A 211 13.32 -0.30 1.27
C GLY A 211 13.89 -1.23 0.20
N ALA A 212 13.07 -2.11 -0.40
CA ALA A 212 13.48 -2.97 -1.50
C ALA A 212 13.23 -2.36 -2.88
N ALA A 213 12.36 -1.35 -2.98
CA ALA A 213 12.01 -0.70 -4.23
C ALA A 213 13.02 0.40 -4.62
N GLY A 214 13.16 0.66 -5.92
CA GLY A 214 14.00 1.76 -6.43
C GLY A 214 13.43 3.16 -6.12
N LEU A 215 12.10 3.27 -5.98
CA LEU A 215 11.45 4.50 -5.55
C LEU A 215 10.42 4.22 -4.46
N SER A 216 10.62 4.80 -3.28
CA SER A 216 9.68 4.71 -2.16
C SER A 216 8.86 6.01 -2.01
N VAL A 217 7.56 5.85 -1.85
CA VAL A 217 6.59 6.95 -1.73
C VAL A 217 5.76 6.75 -0.46
N ALA A 218 5.91 7.66 0.49
CA ALA A 218 5.09 7.74 1.67
C ALA A 218 3.81 8.54 1.38
N TYR A 219 2.62 7.95 1.49
CA TYR A 219 1.35 8.65 1.32
C TYR A 219 0.70 8.93 2.68
N ARG A 220 0.54 10.22 3.04
CA ARG A 220 -0.01 10.70 4.33
C ARG A 220 0.53 9.96 5.56
N ALA A 221 1.76 9.44 5.43
CA ALA A 221 2.30 8.38 6.24
C ALA A 221 2.59 8.79 7.69
N LYS A 222 2.93 7.84 8.57
CA LYS A 222 3.42 8.18 9.93
C LYS A 222 4.83 8.82 9.87
N PRO A 223 5.25 9.64 10.85
CA PRO A 223 6.54 10.36 10.80
C PRO A 223 7.75 9.47 10.46
N LYS A 224 7.87 8.31 11.11
CA LYS A 224 8.93 7.33 10.86
C LYS A 224 8.99 6.85 9.41
N VAL A 225 7.84 6.70 8.77
CA VAL A 225 7.71 6.23 7.38
C VAL A 225 8.04 7.36 6.43
N ARG A 226 7.52 8.57 6.72
CA ARG A 226 7.89 9.78 6.00
C ARG A 226 9.40 9.86 5.96
N GLU A 227 10.09 9.91 7.09
CA GLU A 227 11.55 10.08 7.21
C GLU A 227 12.40 9.13 6.35
N GLN A 228 11.90 7.92 6.06
CA GLN A 228 12.64 6.89 5.32
C GLN A 228 12.29 6.83 3.83
N ALA A 229 11.16 7.39 3.40
CA ALA A 229 10.75 7.35 2.00
C ALA A 229 11.54 8.35 1.13
N ARG A 230 11.69 8.08 -0.17
CA ARG A 230 12.29 9.04 -1.12
C ARG A 230 11.38 10.24 -1.36
N ILE A 231 10.08 9.97 -1.50
CA ILE A 231 9.01 10.95 -1.70
C ILE A 231 8.03 10.84 -0.54
N ALA A 232 7.49 11.96 -0.06
CA ALA A 232 6.36 11.98 0.87
C ALA A 232 5.27 12.92 0.38
N ILE A 233 4.06 12.37 0.16
CA ILE A 233 2.84 13.11 -0.15
C ILE A 233 2.10 13.31 1.17
N ASN A 234 2.41 14.40 1.87
CA ASN A 234 1.79 14.78 3.14
C ASN A 234 0.40 15.42 2.95
N ASP A 235 0.15 16.06 1.81
CA ASP A 235 -1.14 16.67 1.48
C ASP A 235 -1.51 16.46 0.01
N GLY A 236 -2.81 16.49 -0.31
CA GLY A 236 -3.34 16.21 -1.64
C GLY A 236 -3.54 14.72 -1.94
N GLY A 237 -3.65 14.39 -3.23
CA GLY A 237 -3.92 13.04 -3.75
C GLY A 237 -2.66 12.24 -4.10
N LEU A 238 -2.84 10.94 -4.32
CA LEU A 238 -1.79 10.01 -4.75
C LEU A 238 -1.20 10.39 -6.13
N ASP A 239 -2.02 10.98 -6.99
CA ASP A 239 -1.68 11.46 -8.33
C ASP A 239 -0.59 12.52 -8.35
N ARG A 240 -0.34 13.22 -7.22
CA ARG A 240 0.78 14.15 -7.07
C ARG A 240 2.14 13.50 -7.32
N LEU A 241 2.25 12.18 -7.21
CA LEU A 241 3.46 11.47 -7.63
C LEU A 241 3.85 11.78 -9.09
N LEU A 242 2.86 11.96 -9.97
CA LEU A 242 3.08 12.27 -11.39
C LEU A 242 3.69 13.66 -11.62
N GLU A 243 3.62 14.57 -10.64
CA GLU A 243 4.31 15.87 -10.70
C GLU A 243 5.84 15.68 -10.72
N LEU A 244 6.34 14.60 -10.08
CA LEU A 244 7.75 14.30 -9.88
C LEU A 244 8.30 13.28 -10.89
N VAL A 245 7.54 12.21 -11.19
CA VAL A 245 7.93 11.18 -12.15
C VAL A 245 7.17 11.37 -13.47
N ARG A 246 7.57 12.39 -14.23
CA ARG A 246 6.88 12.72 -15.49
C ARG A 246 6.98 11.56 -16.51
N PRO A 247 5.93 11.36 -17.34
CA PRO A 247 5.95 10.43 -18.47
C PRO A 247 7.16 10.63 -19.40
#